data_AF-A0AAJ0BHW7-F1
#
_entry.id   AF-A0AAJ0BHW7-F1
#
_cell.length_a   1.000
_cell.length_b   1.000
_cell.length_c   1.000
_cell.angle_alpha   90.00
_cell.angle_beta   90.00
_cell.angle_gamma   90.00
#
_symmetry.space_group_name_H-M   'P 1'
#
loop_
_entity.id
_entity.type
_entity.pdbx_description
1 polymer ?
#
loop_
_entity_poly.entity_id
_entity_poly.type
_entity_poly.pdbx_seq_one_letter_code
_entity_poly.pdbx_strand_id
1 'polypeptide(L)'
;MKLVRFLMKLANETVTIELKNGSVIHGTITSVSPQMNTALRNVKMTPKGQNTIPLDAMNIRGSQIRYFILVKLVPRRRRVRWYVC
;
A
#
# COMPACT_ATOMS: atom_id res chain seq x y z
N MET A 1 -10.73 -1.14 16.82
CA MET A 1 -9.95 -0.87 15.58
C MET A 1 -8.46 -0.70 15.85
N LYS A 2 -7.70 -1.79 16.11
CA LYS A 2 -6.25 -1.71 16.39
C LYS A 2 -5.37 -1.69 15.12
N LEU A 3 -5.85 -2.28 14.01
CA LEU A 3 -5.07 -2.42 12.77
C LEU A 3 -4.93 -1.10 11.98
N VAL A 4 -6.00 -0.32 11.83
CA VAL A 4 -5.93 0.97 11.12
C VAL A 4 -4.99 1.94 11.82
N ARG A 5 -5.02 1.98 13.16
CA ARG A 5 -4.08 2.77 13.95
C ARG A 5 -2.62 2.34 13.76
N PHE A 6 -2.38 1.07 13.44
CA PHE A 6 -1.05 0.59 13.07
C PHE A 6 -0.64 1.09 11.67
N LEU A 7 -1.53 1.00 10.67
CA LEU A 7 -1.27 1.53 9.33
C LEU A 7 -0.99 3.04 9.33
N MET A 8 -1.69 3.80 10.20
CA MET A 8 -1.45 5.24 10.38
C MET A 8 -0.03 5.56 10.91
N LYS A 9 0.63 4.62 11.59
CA LYS A 9 2.02 4.79 12.07
C LYS A 9 3.07 4.49 11.00
N LEU A 10 2.67 3.92 9.85
CA LEU A 10 3.59 3.57 8.75
C LEU A 10 3.87 4.77 7.81
N ALA A 11 3.73 6.00 8.30
CA ALA A 11 4.06 7.18 7.52
C ALA A 11 5.56 7.17 7.16
N ASN A 12 5.87 7.59 5.94
CA ASN A 12 7.20 7.57 5.31
C ASN A 12 7.80 6.18 5.05
N GLU A 13 7.06 5.09 5.25
CA GLU A 13 7.53 3.76 4.90
C GLU A 13 7.19 3.40 3.44
N THR A 14 8.10 2.66 2.80
CA THR A 14 7.90 2.12 1.45
C THR A 14 7.08 0.84 1.51
N VAL A 15 5.99 0.83 0.75
CA VAL A 15 5.06 -0.28 0.73
C VAL A 15 4.70 -0.67 -0.70
N THR A 16 4.29 -1.91 -0.86
CA THR A 16 3.64 -2.37 -2.08
C THR A 16 2.20 -2.73 -1.76
N ILE A 17 1.27 -2.23 -2.55
CA ILE A 17 -0.17 -2.37 -2.36
C ILE A 17 -0.73 -3.08 -3.58
N GLU A 18 -1.47 -4.17 -3.35
CA GLU A 18 -2.29 -4.77 -4.40
C GLU A 18 -3.73 -4.25 -4.27
N LEU A 19 -4.26 -3.75 -5.37
CA LEU A 19 -5.65 -3.34 -5.49
C LEU A 19 -6.54 -4.52 -5.90
N LYS A 20 -7.85 -4.42 -5.61
CA LYS A 20 -8.85 -5.43 -6.00
C LYS A 20 -8.97 -5.63 -7.50
N ASN A 21 -8.62 -4.61 -8.30
CA ASN A 21 -8.55 -4.71 -9.76
C ASN A 21 -7.30 -5.45 -10.27
N GLY A 22 -6.40 -5.86 -9.38
CA GLY A 22 -5.15 -6.56 -9.70
C GLY A 22 -3.98 -5.64 -10.08
N SER A 23 -4.15 -4.32 -10.00
CA SER A 23 -3.02 -3.38 -10.14
C SER A 23 -2.13 -3.43 -8.90
N VAL A 24 -0.82 -3.36 -9.13
CA VAL A 24 0.19 -3.32 -8.08
C VAL A 24 0.75 -1.92 -8.01
N ILE A 25 0.78 -1.35 -6.81
CA ILE A 25 1.28 0.01 -6.58
C ILE A 25 2.43 -0.07 -5.60
N HIS A 26 3.60 0.40 -6.03
CA HIS A 26 4.74 0.59 -5.15
C HIS A 26 4.90 2.08 -4.87
N GLY A 27 4.98 2.47 -3.60
CA GLY A 27 5.26 3.87 -3.26
C GLY A 27 5.60 4.06 -1.79
N THR A 28 5.83 5.29 -1.40
CA THR A 28 6.08 5.68 -0.01
C THR A 28 4.81 6.29 0.59
N ILE A 29 4.35 5.77 1.73
CA ILE A 29 3.18 6.31 2.41
C ILE A 29 3.48 7.72 2.90
N THR A 30 2.59 8.65 2.59
CA THR A 30 2.61 10.01 3.13
C THR A 30 1.67 10.09 4.32
N SER A 31 0.43 9.59 4.16
CA SER A 31 -0.56 9.54 5.24
C SER A 31 -1.59 8.44 4.98
N VAL A 32 -2.22 7.97 6.06
CA VAL A 32 -3.33 7.01 6.02
C VAL A 32 -4.48 7.56 6.86
N SER A 33 -5.68 7.57 6.29
CA SER A 33 -6.90 7.95 6.99
C SER A 33 -7.55 6.78 7.76
N PRO A 34 -8.46 7.03 8.71
CA PRO A 34 -9.21 5.97 9.40
C PRO A 34 -10.03 5.07 8.46
N GLN A 35 -10.41 5.56 7.28
CA GLN A 35 -11.10 4.81 6.23
C GLN A 35 -10.13 4.04 5.32
N MET A 36 -8.85 3.94 5.70
CA MET A 36 -7.77 3.33 4.93
C MET A 36 -7.50 4.00 3.58
N ASN A 37 -7.97 5.22 3.34
CA ASN A 37 -7.47 5.98 2.19
C ASN A 37 -5.99 6.29 2.43
N THR A 38 -5.15 5.96 1.46
CA THR A 38 -3.70 6.09 1.56
C THR A 38 -3.19 7.07 0.52
N ALA A 39 -2.48 8.09 0.99
CA ALA A 39 -1.72 9.00 0.15
C ALA A 39 -0.30 8.46 0.00
N LEU A 40 0.19 8.39 -1.23
CA LEU A 40 1.51 7.88 -1.57
C LEU A 40 2.27 8.92 -2.39
N ARG A 41 3.60 8.92 -2.24
CA ARG A 41 4.54 9.69 -3.07
C ARG A 41 5.59 8.76 -3.69
N ASN A 42 6.24 9.23 -4.75
CA ASN A 42 7.23 8.46 -5.53
C ASN A 42 6.67 7.09 -5.93
N VAL A 43 5.57 7.14 -6.67
CA VAL A 43 4.71 5.99 -6.94
C VAL A 43 5.09 5.36 -8.27
N LYS A 44 5.12 4.03 -8.29
CA LYS A 44 5.23 3.21 -9.49
C LYS A 44 3.99 2.32 -9.53
N MET A 45 3.08 2.61 -10.44
CA MET A 45 1.86 1.83 -10.63
C MET A 45 2.06 0.86 -11.78
N THR A 46 1.81 -0.42 -11.56
CA THR A 46 1.80 -1.47 -12.58
C THR A 46 0.38 -2.03 -12.68
N PRO A 47 -0.43 -1.58 -13.67
CA PRO A 47 -1.73 -2.18 -13.92
C PRO A 47 -1.58 -3.65 -14.32
N LYS A 48 -2.62 -4.45 -14.06
CA LYS A 48 -2.60 -5.87 -14.41
C LYS A 48 -2.37 -6.05 -15.92
N GLY A 49 -1.24 -6.67 -16.29
CA GLY A 49 -0.90 -6.95 -17.68
C GLY A 49 -0.41 -5.75 -18.49
N GLN A 50 -0.04 -4.64 -17.84
CA GLN A 50 0.51 -3.45 -18.50
C GLN A 50 1.87 -3.06 -17.93
N ASN A 51 2.53 -2.13 -18.62
CA ASN A 51 3.81 -1.57 -18.20
C ASN A 51 3.67 -0.70 -16.95
N THR A 52 4.78 -0.53 -16.24
CA THR A 52 4.84 0.31 -15.04
C THR A 52 4.82 1.78 -15.42
N ILE A 53 3.94 2.54 -14.78
CA ILE A 53 3.76 3.98 -14.95
C ILE A 53 4.30 4.67 -13.69
N PRO A 54 5.36 5.50 -13.81
CA PRO A 54 5.83 6.34 -12.71
C PRO A 54 4.89 7.53 -12.51
N LEU A 55 4.60 7.86 -11.25
CA LEU A 55 3.74 8.95 -10.82
C LEU A 55 4.33 9.62 -9.58
N ASP A 56 4.29 10.94 -9.50
CA ASP A 56 4.89 11.66 -8.36
C ASP A 56 4.09 11.48 -7.07
N ALA A 57 2.76 11.51 -7.17
CA ALA A 57 1.85 11.31 -6.05
C ALA A 57 0.57 10.58 -6.50
N MET A 58 -0.01 9.78 -5.59
CA MET A 58 -1.27 9.08 -5.83
C MET A 58 -2.05 8.92 -4.53
N ASN A 59 -3.37 9.09 -4.62
CA ASN A 59 -4.30 8.80 -3.52
C ASN A 59 -5.14 7.59 -3.87
N ILE A 60 -5.13 6.58 -2.99
CA ILE A 60 -5.88 5.34 -3.15
C ILE A 60 -7.03 5.33 -2.14
N ARG A 61 -8.22 4.94 -2.60
CA ARG A 61 -9.39 4.71 -1.74
C ARG A 61 -9.24 3.38 -1.00
N GLY A 62 -9.40 3.39 0.32
CA GLY A 62 -9.19 2.20 1.16
C GLY A 62 -10.03 0.98 0.79
N SER A 63 -11.23 1.19 0.24
CA SER A 63 -12.13 0.12 -0.20
C SER A 63 -11.61 -0.70 -1.38
N GLN A 64 -10.69 -0.13 -2.17
CA GLN A 64 -10.07 -0.77 -3.34
C GLN A 64 -8.80 -1.57 -2.96
N ILE A 65 -8.30 -1.41 -1.75
CA ILE A 65 -7.08 -2.08 -1.30
C ILE A 65 -7.42 -3.53 -0.95
N ARG A 66 -6.60 -4.47 -1.42
CA ARG A 66 -6.71 -5.89 -1.07
C ARG A 66 -5.77 -6.26 0.06
N TYR A 67 -4.49 -5.89 -0.06
CA TYR A 67 -3.51 -6.11 1.00
C TYR A 67 -2.28 -5.20 0.86
N PHE A 68 -1.59 -5.01 1.97
CA PHE A 68 -0.30 -4.32 2.04
C PHE A 68 0.84 -5.34 2.15
N ILE A 69 1.94 -5.07 1.45
CA ILE A 69 3.22 -5.74 1.60
C ILE A 69 4.18 -4.74 2.26
N LEU A 70 4.58 -5.05 3.50
CA LEU A 70 5.52 -4.25 4.29
C LEU A 70 6.89 -4.92 4.25
N VAL A 71 7.91 -4.19 3.80
CA VAL A 71 9.27 -4.74 3.63
C VAL A 71 10.05 -4.80 4.95
N LYS A 72 9.76 -3.90 5.89
CA LYS A 72 10.66 -3.59 7.02
C LYS A 72 10.38 -4.37 8.32
N LEU A 73 9.24 -5.06 8.43
CA LEU A 73 8.74 -5.52 9.71
C LEU A 73 8.89 -7.03 9.97
N VAL A 74 9.59 -7.79 9.12
CA VAL A 74 9.75 -9.23 9.37
C VAL A 74 11.15 -9.75 8.98
N PRO A 75 11.88 -10.43 9.90
CA PRO A 75 13.04 -11.23 9.51
C PRO A 75 12.58 -12.31 8.52
N ARG A 76 13.22 -12.34 7.33
CA ARG A 76 13.13 -13.20 6.11
C ARG A 76 12.24 -14.46 6.02
N ARG A 77 11.61 -14.98 7.07
CA ARG A 77 10.81 -16.22 7.08
C ARG A 77 9.30 -16.06 6.96
N ARG A 78 8.71 -14.87 7.09
CA ARG A 78 7.26 -14.68 6.91
C ARG A 78 6.94 -13.33 6.27
N ARG A 79 6.82 -13.26 4.93
CA ARG A 79 6.17 -12.10 4.28
C ARG A 79 4.71 -12.08 4.76
N VAL A 80 4.40 -11.29 5.80
CA VAL A 80 3.04 -11.17 6.30
C VAL A 80 2.25 -10.33 5.29
N ARG A 81 1.47 -11.01 4.43
CA ARG A 81 0.41 -10.35 3.66
C ARG A 81 -0.68 -9.99 4.64
N TRP A 82 -0.84 -8.71 4.93
CA TRP A 82 -1.97 -8.24 5.72
C TRP A 82 -3.18 -8.13 4.79
N TYR A 83 -3.99 -9.20 4.76
CA TYR A 83 -5.27 -9.20 4.07
C TYR A 83 -6.20 -8.22 4.77
N VAL A 84 -6.55 -7.15 4.08
CA VAL A 84 -7.65 -6.28 4.48
C VAL A 84 -8.88 -6.88 3.82
N CYS A 85 -9.70 -7.61 4.59
CA CYS A 85 -10.96 -8.16 4.12
C CYS A 85 -11.98 -7.03 3.86
#